data_AF-A0A6A7N1L8-F1
#
_entry.id   AF-A0A6A7N1L8-F1
#
_cell.length_a   1.000
_cell.length_b   1.000
_cell.length_c   1.000
_cell.angle_alpha   90.00
_cell.angle_beta   90.00
_cell.angle_gamma   90.00
#
_symmetry.space_group_name_H-M   'P 1'
#
loop_
_entity.id
_entity.type
_entity.pdbx_description
1 polymer ?
#
loop_
_entity_poly.entity_id
_entity_poly.type
_entity_poly.pdbx_seq_one_letter_code
_entity_poly.pdbx_strand_id
1 'polypeptide(L)'
;MMVANELFFRRAEFLQGIGWIYLPAGTRLLCTLMFGEAGAVGLLISGWFACYWYYFPGDALRATTGTIAGALGPYLIYLLAQSRLGLRSSLTNLTPQRLLICAVGCSLASPLLHHIWFAVHEDANLLPGLLVMFVGDLIGTLIVLYTAKWLLSLLPAPRQRFR
;
A
#
# COMPACT_ATOMS: atom_id res chain seq x y z
N MET A 1 9.10 4.50 6.21
CA MET A 1 8.12 3.47 6.60
C MET A 1 8.69 2.06 6.53
N MET A 2 9.39 1.66 5.45
CA MET A 2 10.09 0.36 5.41
C MET A 2 11.04 0.13 6.59
N VAL A 3 11.97 1.05 6.84
CA VAL A 3 12.93 0.93 7.97
C VAL A 3 12.22 0.86 9.33
N ALA A 4 11.14 1.62 9.51
CA ALA A 4 10.34 1.56 10.73
C ALA A 4 9.61 0.21 10.86
N ASN A 5 9.11 -0.34 9.74
CA ASN A 5 8.48 -1.65 9.75
C ASN A 5 9.46 -2.73 10.19
N GLU A 6 10.67 -2.75 9.63
CA GLU A 6 11.71 -3.70 10.03
C GLU A 6 12.18 -3.50 11.47
N LEU A 7 12.25 -2.25 11.97
CA LEU A 7 12.70 -1.97 13.33
C LEU A 7 11.68 -2.42 14.38
N PHE A 8 10.39 -2.16 14.15
CA PHE A 8 9.32 -2.42 15.12
C PHE A 8 8.70 -3.82 14.97
N PHE A 9 8.63 -4.36 13.75
CA PHE A 9 7.96 -5.63 13.46
C PHE A 9 8.91 -6.77 13.07
N ARG A 10 10.23 -6.61 13.30
CA ARG A 10 11.24 -7.67 13.04
C ARG A 10 10.88 -9.04 13.62
N ARG A 11 10.17 -9.08 14.75
CA ARG A 11 9.71 -10.33 15.42
C ARG A 11 8.43 -10.93 14.85
N ALA A 12 7.72 -10.18 14.00
CA ALA A 12 6.48 -10.59 13.33
C ALA A 12 6.70 -10.87 11.84
N GLU A 13 7.95 -10.94 11.38
CA GLU A 13 8.31 -11.32 10.02
C GLU A 13 8.31 -12.84 9.87
N PHE A 14 7.54 -13.33 8.90
CA PHE A 14 7.53 -14.74 8.50
C PHE A 14 8.62 -14.99 7.44
N LEU A 15 8.80 -14.04 6.53
CA LEU A 15 9.86 -13.95 5.53
C LEU A 15 10.26 -12.48 5.35
N GLN A 16 11.44 -12.20 4.79
CA GLN A 16 11.92 -10.84 4.56
C GLN A 16 10.92 -10.07 3.67
N GLY A 17 10.27 -9.03 4.21
CA GLY A 17 9.21 -8.28 3.53
C GLY A 17 7.79 -8.87 3.63
N ILE A 18 7.60 -10.02 4.29
CA ILE A 18 6.30 -10.64 4.57
C ILE A 18 6.15 -10.77 6.09
N GLY A 19 5.51 -9.78 6.69
CA GLY A 19 5.20 -9.78 8.11
C GLY A 19 3.70 -9.78 8.38
N TRP A 20 3.31 -10.24 9.56
CA TRP A 20 1.92 -10.19 10.04
C TRP A 20 1.39 -8.75 10.20
N ILE A 21 2.28 -7.75 10.18
CA ILE A 21 1.96 -6.33 10.13
C ILE A 21 2.89 -5.68 9.11
N TYR A 22 2.32 -5.10 8.06
CA TYR A 22 3.08 -4.45 7.00
C TYR A 22 2.58 -3.03 6.74
N LEU A 23 3.12 -2.08 7.51
CA LEU A 23 2.78 -0.65 7.39
C LEU A 23 3.05 -0.04 6.01
N PRO A 24 4.08 -0.46 5.24
CA PRO A 24 4.33 0.12 3.93
C PRO A 24 3.13 -0.01 2.98
N ALA A 25 2.36 -1.12 2.99
CA ALA A 25 1.15 -1.24 2.17
C ALA A 25 0.16 -0.10 2.40
N GLY A 26 -0.14 0.21 3.67
CA GLY A 26 -1.03 1.31 4.02
C GLY A 26 -0.55 2.66 3.56
N THR A 27 0.76 2.90 3.67
CA THR A 27 1.34 4.19 3.27
C THR A 27 1.27 4.42 1.77
N ARG A 28 1.45 3.36 0.96
CA ARG A 28 1.31 3.45 -0.50
C ARG A 28 -0.13 3.82 -0.88
N LEU A 29 -1.11 3.16 -0.28
CA LEU A 29 -2.52 3.48 -0.52
C LEU A 29 -2.88 4.89 -0.02
N LEU A 30 -2.38 5.31 1.14
CA LEU A 30 -2.63 6.65 1.66
C LEU A 30 -2.06 7.72 0.72
N CYS A 31 -0.84 7.52 0.21
CA CYS A 31 -0.21 8.44 -0.74
C CYS A 31 -0.99 8.54 -2.06
N THR A 32 -1.46 7.42 -2.62
CA THR A 32 -2.30 7.47 -3.83
C THR A 32 -3.66 8.11 -3.57
N LEU A 33 -4.28 7.88 -2.42
CA LEU A 33 -5.55 8.52 -2.05
C LEU A 33 -5.42 10.03 -1.85
N MET A 34 -4.31 10.49 -1.25
CA MET A 34 -4.07 11.91 -0.97
C MET A 34 -3.64 12.71 -2.20
N PHE A 35 -2.74 12.15 -2.99
CA PHE A 35 -2.07 12.87 -4.08
C PHE A 35 -2.50 12.38 -5.48
N GLY A 36 -3.38 11.39 -5.56
CA GLY A 36 -3.86 10.83 -6.82
C GLY A 36 -2.72 10.30 -7.69
N GLU A 37 -2.71 10.72 -8.95
CA GLU A 37 -1.67 10.37 -9.93
C GLU A 37 -0.27 10.82 -9.49
N ALA A 38 -0.14 12.00 -8.88
CA ALA A 38 1.14 12.48 -8.37
C ALA A 38 1.68 11.58 -7.25
N GLY A 39 0.79 11.01 -6.44
CA GLY A 39 1.14 10.00 -5.43
C GLY A 39 1.63 8.70 -6.03
N ALA A 40 0.99 8.24 -7.12
CA ALA A 40 1.40 7.05 -7.86
C ALA A 40 2.78 7.23 -8.52
N VAL A 41 3.05 8.40 -9.10
CA VAL A 41 4.39 8.72 -9.66
C VAL A 41 5.45 8.75 -8.55
N GLY A 42 5.16 9.38 -7.41
CA GLY A 42 6.07 9.38 -6.27
C GLY A 42 6.37 7.97 -5.75
N LEU A 43 5.36 7.08 -5.78
CA LEU A 43 5.50 5.67 -5.44
C LEU A 43 6.36 4.89 -6.42
N LEU A 44 6.22 5.15 -7.72
CA LEU A 44 7.07 4.54 -8.73
C LEU A 44 8.53 4.97 -8.55
N ILE A 45 8.79 6.26 -8.33
CA ILE A 45 10.16 6.76 -8.16
C ILE A 45 10.77 6.18 -6.88
N SER A 46 10.09 6.35 -5.74
CA SER A 46 10.60 5.88 -4.44
C SER A 46 10.71 4.35 -4.36
N GLY A 47 9.74 3.63 -4.93
CA GLY A 47 9.75 2.18 -5.02
C GLY A 47 10.90 1.68 -5.87
N TRP A 48 11.20 2.35 -7.00
CA TRP A 48 12.32 1.98 -7.86
C TRP A 48 13.65 2.12 -7.16
N PHE A 49 13.86 3.23 -6.44
CA PHE A 49 15.05 3.42 -5.62
C PHE A 49 15.17 2.34 -4.52
N ALA A 50 14.06 2.04 -3.82
CA ALA A 50 14.05 1.01 -2.80
C ALA A 50 14.36 -0.38 -3.40
N CYS A 51 13.75 -0.74 -4.52
CA CYS A 51 13.99 -2.02 -5.15
C CYS A 51 15.40 -2.14 -5.72
N TYR A 52 15.93 -1.09 -6.35
CA TYR A 52 17.27 -1.12 -6.95
C TYR A 52 18.40 -1.11 -5.92
N TRP A 53 18.23 -0.43 -4.79
CA TRP A 53 19.30 -0.27 -3.80
C TRP A 53 19.19 -1.24 -2.61
N TYR A 54 17.97 -1.67 -2.26
CA TYR A 54 17.72 -2.47 -1.06
C TYR A 54 17.34 -3.92 -1.35
N TYR A 55 16.36 -4.16 -2.24
CA TYR A 55 15.85 -5.51 -2.49
C TYR A 55 16.62 -6.29 -3.56
N PHE A 56 17.03 -5.62 -4.64
CA PHE A 56 17.68 -6.23 -5.80
C PHE A 56 18.89 -5.40 -6.23
N PRO A 57 19.95 -5.32 -5.39
CA PRO A 57 21.12 -4.51 -5.68
C PRO A 57 21.72 -4.86 -7.05
N GLY A 58 21.69 -3.89 -7.97
CA GLY A 58 22.29 -4.01 -9.30
C GLY A 58 21.40 -4.61 -10.39
N ASP A 59 20.18 -5.07 -10.08
CA ASP A 59 19.26 -5.65 -11.06
C ASP A 59 18.10 -4.68 -11.39
N ALA A 60 18.33 -3.86 -12.40
CA ALA A 60 17.35 -2.85 -12.84
C ALA A 60 16.05 -3.47 -13.39
N LEU A 61 16.12 -4.68 -13.96
CA LEU A 61 14.94 -5.34 -14.51
C LEU A 61 14.02 -5.82 -13.39
N ARG A 62 14.57 -6.49 -12.37
CA ARG A 62 13.80 -6.91 -11.19
C ARG A 62 13.31 -5.71 -10.37
N ALA A 63 14.10 -4.64 -10.31
CA ALA A 63 13.68 -3.42 -9.62
C ALA A 63 12.51 -2.70 -10.31
N THR A 64 12.52 -2.61 -11.64
CA THR A 64 11.41 -2.01 -12.39
C THR A 64 10.13 -2.81 -12.27
N THR A 65 10.19 -4.13 -12.49
CA THR A 65 9.00 -4.99 -12.41
C THR A 65 8.43 -5.05 -10.99
N GLY A 66 9.27 -5.19 -9.97
CA GLY A 66 8.84 -5.21 -8.57
C GLY A 66 8.19 -3.90 -8.14
N THR A 67 8.74 -2.78 -8.59
CA THR A 67 8.19 -1.44 -8.31
C THR A 67 6.84 -1.24 -8.99
N ILE A 68 6.74 -1.61 -10.27
CA ILE A 68 5.50 -1.50 -11.04
C ILE A 68 4.41 -2.37 -10.38
N ALA A 69 4.73 -3.61 -10.03
CA ALA A 69 3.80 -4.49 -9.30
C ALA A 69 3.38 -3.90 -7.94
N GLY A 70 4.33 -3.32 -7.20
CA GLY A 70 4.10 -2.70 -5.90
C GLY A 70 3.31 -1.39 -5.93
N ALA A 71 3.35 -0.64 -7.03
CA ALA A 71 2.64 0.62 -7.21
C ALA A 71 1.28 0.43 -7.91
N LEU A 72 1.15 -0.57 -8.79
CA LEU A 72 -0.08 -0.87 -9.53
C LEU A 72 -1.25 -1.21 -8.61
N GLY A 73 -1.03 -2.02 -7.57
CA GLY A 73 -2.09 -2.43 -6.65
C GLY A 73 -2.81 -1.23 -6.00
N PRO A 74 -2.08 -0.37 -5.26
CA PRO A 74 -2.65 0.84 -4.66
C PRO A 74 -3.29 1.79 -5.68
N TYR A 75 -2.72 1.89 -6.88
CA TYR A 75 -3.24 2.77 -7.93
C TYR A 75 -4.54 2.25 -8.57
N LEU A 76 -4.64 0.95 -8.83
CA LEU A 76 -5.87 0.33 -9.33
C LEU A 76 -7.01 0.47 -8.33
N ILE A 77 -6.73 0.30 -7.05
CA ILE A 77 -7.72 0.50 -5.98
C ILE A 77 -8.12 1.97 -5.88
N TYR A 78 -7.19 2.91 -6.06
CA TYR A 78 -7.50 4.33 -6.16
C TYR A 78 -8.46 4.62 -7.34
N LEU A 79 -8.19 4.11 -8.54
CA LEU A 79 -9.05 4.28 -9.71
C LEU A 79 -10.43 3.64 -9.51
N LEU A 80 -10.48 2.46 -8.90
CA LEU A 80 -11.74 1.79 -8.56
C LEU A 80 -12.54 2.59 -7.53
N ALA A 81 -11.88 3.12 -6.51
CA ALA A 81 -12.51 3.95 -5.50
C ALA A 81 -13.03 5.27 -6.10
N GLN A 82 -12.28 5.89 -7.01
CA GLN A 82 -12.72 7.10 -7.70
C GLN A 82 -13.93 6.82 -8.60
N SER A 83 -13.88 5.76 -9.41
CA SER A 83 -14.95 5.41 -10.37
C SER A 83 -16.22 4.86 -9.73
N ARG A 84 -16.11 3.99 -8.71
CA ARG A 84 -17.26 3.31 -8.09
C ARG A 84 -17.81 4.03 -6.86
N LEU A 85 -16.97 4.75 -6.12
CA LEU A 85 -17.36 5.40 -4.86
C LEU A 85 -17.39 6.92 -4.97
N GLY A 86 -17.03 7.49 -6.13
CA GLY A 86 -17.05 8.93 -6.38
C GLY A 86 -16.06 9.70 -5.50
N LEU A 87 -14.97 9.06 -5.07
CA LEU A 87 -13.96 9.72 -4.23
C LEU A 87 -13.36 10.92 -4.97
N ARG A 88 -13.56 12.11 -4.41
CA ARG A 88 -12.74 13.28 -4.74
C ARG A 88 -11.38 13.13 -4.07
N SER A 89 -10.36 13.81 -4.59
CA SER A 89 -8.97 13.87 -4.09
C SER A 89 -8.81 14.38 -2.64
N SER A 90 -9.89 14.55 -1.89
CA SER A 90 -9.87 14.91 -0.47
C SER A 90 -10.33 13.72 0.39
N LEU A 91 -9.51 13.37 1.37
CA LEU A 91 -9.82 12.35 2.39
C LEU A 91 -11.07 12.67 3.23
N THR A 92 -11.62 13.89 3.12
CA THR A 92 -12.83 14.32 3.83
C THR A 92 -14.10 13.56 3.44
N ASN A 93 -14.16 12.99 2.23
CA ASN A 93 -15.32 12.19 1.76
C ASN A 93 -15.16 10.67 2.03
N LEU A 94 -14.11 10.26 2.75
CA LEU A 94 -13.86 8.87 3.09
C LEU A 94 -14.65 8.45 4.34
N THR A 95 -15.82 7.86 4.11
CA THR A 95 -16.53 7.11 5.15
C THR A 95 -15.69 5.91 5.59
N PRO A 96 -15.78 5.46 6.85
CA PRO A 96 -15.06 4.28 7.34
C PRO A 96 -15.27 3.05 6.45
N GLN A 97 -16.48 2.87 5.90
CA GLN A 97 -16.78 1.79 4.96
C GLN A 97 -15.94 1.86 3.68
N ARG A 98 -15.76 3.05 3.09
CA ARG A 98 -14.96 3.23 1.87
C ARG A 98 -13.47 2.97 2.13
N LEU A 99 -12.96 3.41 3.28
CA LEU A 99 -11.59 3.10 3.73
C LEU A 99 -11.39 1.59 3.86
N LEU A 100 -12.36 0.88 4.46
CA LEU A 100 -12.28 -0.56 4.63
C LEU A 100 -12.31 -1.29 3.29
N ILE A 101 -13.15 -0.87 2.34
CA ILE A 101 -13.16 -1.42 0.96
C ILE A 101 -11.82 -1.20 0.27
N CYS A 102 -11.22 -0.01 0.38
CA CYS A 102 -9.91 0.27 -0.20
C CYS A 102 -8.80 -0.55 0.47
N ALA A 103 -8.86 -0.71 1.80
CA ALA A 103 -7.90 -1.51 2.55
C ALA A 103 -7.96 -2.98 2.12
N VAL A 104 -9.16 -3.57 2.08
CA VAL A 104 -9.37 -4.96 1.64
C VAL A 104 -8.93 -5.13 0.18
N GLY A 105 -9.32 -4.21 -0.71
CA GLY A 105 -8.93 -4.25 -2.11
C GLY A 105 -7.42 -4.18 -2.32
N CYS A 106 -6.73 -3.27 -1.61
CA CYS A 106 -5.28 -3.13 -1.71
C CYS A 106 -4.55 -4.35 -1.15
N SER A 107 -5.07 -4.91 -0.06
CA SER A 107 -4.51 -6.09 0.60
C SER A 107 -4.75 -7.37 -0.20
N LEU A 108 -5.77 -7.42 -1.06
CA LEU A 108 -5.98 -8.49 -2.05
C LEU A 108 -5.11 -8.30 -3.29
N ALA A 109 -5.06 -7.07 -3.82
CA ALA A 109 -4.31 -6.76 -5.04
C ALA A 109 -2.81 -7.00 -4.87
N SER A 110 -2.27 -6.68 -3.70
CA SER A 110 -0.84 -6.79 -3.40
C SER A 110 -0.33 -8.25 -3.47
N PRO A 111 -0.95 -9.25 -2.80
CA PRO A 111 -0.66 -10.67 -2.99
C PRO A 111 -0.93 -11.20 -4.38
N LEU A 112 -2.01 -10.79 -5.05
CA LEU A 112 -2.29 -11.25 -6.41
C LEU A 112 -1.22 -10.80 -7.42
N LEU A 113 -0.76 -9.55 -7.32
CA LEU A 113 0.29 -9.01 -8.18
C LEU A 113 1.65 -9.63 -7.88
N HIS A 114 1.95 -9.91 -6.61
CA HIS A 114 3.15 -10.66 -6.23
C HIS A 114 3.06 -12.13 -6.66
N HIS A 115 1.87 -12.73 -6.71
CA HIS A 115 1.69 -14.10 -7.19
C HIS A 115 2.07 -14.25 -8.67
N ILE A 116 1.87 -13.20 -9.48
CA ILE A 116 2.34 -13.16 -10.88
C ILE A 116 3.88 -13.16 -10.92
N TRP A 117 4.54 -12.48 -9.98
CA TRP A 117 6.00 -12.46 -9.86
C TRP A 117 6.58 -13.78 -9.31
N PHE A 118 5.95 -14.33 -8.27
CA PHE A 118 6.33 -15.60 -7.63
C PHE A 118 6.10 -16.80 -8.56
N ALA A 119 5.02 -16.81 -9.35
CA ALA A 119 4.76 -17.84 -10.35
C ALA A 119 5.83 -17.91 -11.45
N VAL A 120 6.62 -16.85 -11.63
CA VAL A 120 7.70 -16.78 -12.62
C VAL A 120 9.08 -17.11 -12.01
N HIS A 121 9.27 -17.02 -10.69
CA HIS A 121 10.62 -17.00 -10.10
C HIS A 121 10.97 -18.02 -8.99
N GLU A 122 10.06 -18.69 -8.25
CA GLU A 122 10.45 -19.83 -7.34
C GLU A 122 9.27 -20.49 -6.56
N ASP A 123 9.58 -21.65 -5.96
CA ASP A 123 8.77 -22.83 -5.60
C ASP A 123 8.09 -22.89 -4.20
N ALA A 124 7.09 -23.79 -4.13
CA ALA A 124 6.58 -24.65 -3.02
C ALA A 124 5.83 -24.15 -1.76
N ASN A 125 5.91 -22.89 -1.28
CA ASN A 125 5.16 -22.46 -0.07
C ASN A 125 4.22 -21.26 -0.28
N LEU A 126 3.54 -21.25 -1.44
CA LEU A 126 2.77 -20.11 -1.95
C LEU A 126 1.55 -19.74 -1.09
N LEU A 127 0.83 -20.72 -0.54
CA LEU A 127 -0.43 -20.47 0.18
C LEU A 127 -0.24 -19.78 1.55
N PRO A 128 0.64 -20.28 2.44
CA PRO A 128 0.83 -19.66 3.76
C PRO A 128 1.40 -18.24 3.64
N GLY A 129 2.36 -18.03 2.74
CA GLY A 129 2.96 -16.71 2.50
C GLY A 129 1.94 -15.69 1.97
N LEU A 130 1.02 -16.12 1.09
CA LEU A 130 -0.06 -15.27 0.58
C LEU A 130 -1.00 -14.84 1.70
N LEU A 131 -1.38 -15.75 2.60
CA LEU A 131 -2.25 -15.43 3.73
C LEU A 131 -1.57 -14.47 4.72
N VAL A 132 -0.30 -14.72 5.07
CA VAL A 132 0.44 -13.83 5.97
C VAL A 132 0.59 -12.44 5.34
N MET A 133 0.87 -12.36 4.04
CA MET A 133 0.98 -11.08 3.34
C MET A 133 -0.35 -10.36 3.22
N PHE A 134 -1.44 -11.07 2.92
CA PHE A 134 -2.79 -10.51 2.92
C PHE A 134 -3.15 -9.93 4.29
N VAL A 135 -2.94 -10.69 5.37
CA VAL A 135 -3.23 -10.25 6.73
C VAL A 135 -2.33 -9.07 7.13
N GLY A 136 -1.04 -9.14 6.80
CA GLY A 136 -0.07 -8.08 7.05
C GLY A 136 -0.41 -6.77 6.35
N ASP A 137 -0.75 -6.85 5.07
CA ASP A 137 -1.19 -5.71 4.26
C ASP A 137 -2.50 -5.14 4.79
N LEU A 138 -3.45 -6.00 5.19
CA LEU A 138 -4.75 -5.57 5.71
C LEU A 138 -4.59 -4.82 7.04
N ILE A 139 -3.89 -5.41 7.99
CA ILE A 139 -3.65 -4.80 9.30
C ILE A 139 -2.84 -3.51 9.14
N GLY A 140 -1.75 -3.55 8.37
CA GLY A 140 -0.92 -2.38 8.14
C GLY A 140 -1.67 -1.25 7.44
N THR A 141 -2.52 -1.59 6.48
CA THR A 141 -3.36 -0.61 5.77
C THR A 141 -4.41 0.00 6.68
N LEU A 142 -5.12 -0.81 7.47
CA LEU A 142 -6.10 -0.31 8.44
C LEU A 142 -5.44 0.62 9.47
N ILE A 143 -4.29 0.23 10.03
CA ILE A 143 -3.55 1.07 10.98
C ILE A 143 -3.27 2.44 10.35
N VAL A 144 -2.59 2.47 9.20
CA VAL A 144 -2.19 3.74 8.57
C VAL A 144 -3.39 4.61 8.21
N LEU A 145 -4.42 4.02 7.62
CA LEU A 145 -5.61 4.75 7.17
C LEU A 145 -6.43 5.33 8.34
N TYR A 146 -6.62 4.55 9.41
CA TYR A 146 -7.35 5.02 10.59
C TYR A 146 -6.53 6.01 11.42
N THR A 147 -5.22 5.83 11.53
CA THR A 147 -4.33 6.82 12.14
C THR A 147 -4.36 8.14 11.36
N ALA A 148 -4.32 8.10 10.03
CA ALA A 148 -4.44 9.30 9.20
C ALA A 148 -5.81 9.99 9.39
N LYS A 149 -6.90 9.21 9.41
CA LYS A 149 -8.24 9.74 9.68
C LYS A 149 -8.36 10.36 11.05
N TRP A 150 -7.82 9.72 12.08
CA TRP A 150 -7.79 10.25 13.43
C TRP A 150 -7.00 11.55 13.50
N LEU A 151 -5.81 11.61 12.90
CA LEU A 151 -5.01 12.83 12.83
C LEU A 151 -5.74 13.97 12.11
N LEU A 152 -6.45 13.67 11.02
CA LEU A 152 -7.29 14.64 10.31
C LEU A 152 -8.47 15.13 11.16
N SER A 153 -9.04 14.29 12.03
CA SER A 153 -10.12 14.71 12.93
C SER A 153 -9.65 15.66 14.04
N LEU A 154 -8.35 15.68 14.35
CA LEU A 154 -7.74 16.62 15.28
C LEU A 154 -7.48 17.99 14.64
N LEU A 155 -7.43 18.06 13.31
CA LEU A 155 -7.26 19.32 12.60
C LEU A 155 -8.60 20.07 12.55
N PRO A 156 -8.61 21.38 12.82
CA PRO A 156 -9.83 22.17 12.69
C PRO A 156 -10.34 22.09 11.25
N ALA A 157 -11.61 21.73 11.08
CA ALA A 157 -12.24 21.63 9.77
C ALA A 157 -12.03 22.96 9.01
N PRO A 158 -11.60 22.93 7.73
CA PRO A 158 -11.52 24.15 6.93
C PRO A 158 -12.90 24.79 6.93
N ARG A 159 -13.01 26.04 7.42
CA ARG A 159 -14.22 26.85 7.24
C ARG A 159 -14.51 26.85 5.73
N GLN A 160 -15.55 26.12 5.32
CA GLN A 160 -16.09 26.23 3.97
C GLN A 160 -16.55 27.68 3.82
N ARG A 161 -15.70 28.48 3.18
CA ARG A 161 -16.03 29.84 2.80
C ARG A 161 -17.00 29.71 1.63
N PHE A 162 -18.29 29.64 1.96
CA PHE A 162 -19.37 29.84 1.00
C PHE A 162 -19.05 31.11 0.20
N ARG A 163 -18.90 30.94 -1.12
CA ARG A 163 -19.02 31.99 -2.11
C ARG A 163 -19.97 31.49 -3.18
#